data_AF-A0A7X8E1H2-F1
#
_entry.id   AF-A0A7X8E1H2-F1
#
_cell.length_a   1.000
_cell.length_b   1.000
_cell.length_c   1.000
_cell.angle_alpha   90.00
_cell.angle_beta   90.00
_cell.angle_gamma   90.00
#
_symmetry.space_group_name_H-M   'P 1'
#
loop_
_entity.id
_entity.type
_entity.pdbx_description
1 polymer ?
#
loop_
_entity_poly.entity_id
_entity_poly.type
_entity_poly.pdbx_seq_one_letter_code
_entity_poly.pdbx_strand_id
1 'polypeptide(L)'
;MITFKKIDTKFWDEPRELNYDEFPVYTTKDYEDRIEKFWNHPDTADFSTVVIYADREHFSNIHYFTGYDVRWEESILVLNRNGKRLLIVGSEGIDYVQKVTLDLDVELYRSFSLQGQPADNSQSLSEMMKDYILIGDLGLIGFKTYD
;
A
#
# COMPACT_ATOMS: atom_id res chain seq x y z
N MET A 1 5.55 38.09 29.05
CA MET A 1 4.31 38.78 28.64
C MET A 1 3.53 37.80 27.78
N ILE A 2 2.41 37.26 28.27
CA ILE A 2 1.62 36.25 27.54
C ILE A 2 0.55 37.00 26.76
N THR A 3 0.50 36.81 25.44
CA THR A 3 -0.48 37.44 24.56
C THR A 3 -1.56 36.42 24.23
N PHE A 4 -2.81 36.72 24.61
CA PHE A 4 -3.95 35.90 24.20
C PHE A 4 -4.50 36.43 22.87
N LYS A 5 -4.55 35.56 21.86
CA LYS A 5 -5.26 35.84 20.61
C LYS A 5 -6.70 35.38 20.78
N LYS A 6 -7.63 36.32 20.90
CA LYS A 6 -9.07 36.02 20.84
C LYS A 6 -9.40 35.64 19.40
N ILE A 7 -9.79 34.39 19.17
CA ILE A 7 -10.29 33.93 17.88
C ILE A 7 -11.81 34.02 17.94
N ASP A 8 -12.40 34.80 17.06
CA ASP A 8 -13.85 34.82 16.85
C ASP A 8 -14.18 33.72 15.84
N THR A 9 -14.50 32.53 16.37
CA THR A 9 -14.88 31.39 15.53
C THR A 9 -16.35 31.57 15.14
N LYS A 10 -16.60 32.15 13.96
CA LYS A 10 -17.88 31.91 13.28
C LYS A 10 -17.90 30.46 12.85
N PHE A 11 -18.85 29.70 13.38
CA PHE A 11 -19.13 28.37 12.86
C PHE A 11 -19.64 28.50 11.42
N TRP A 12 -19.34 27.50 10.62
CA TRP A 12 -19.87 27.43 9.28
C TRP A 12 -21.29 26.86 9.37
N ASP A 13 -22.28 27.75 9.30
CA ASP A 13 -23.69 27.43 9.56
C ASP A 13 -24.45 26.95 8.32
N GLU A 14 -23.79 26.91 7.15
CA GLU A 14 -24.41 26.53 5.86
C GLU A 14 -23.66 25.37 5.21
N PRO A 15 -23.75 24.14 5.76
CA PRO A 15 -23.10 23.02 5.15
C PRO A 15 -23.68 22.68 3.78
N ARG A 16 -22.80 22.62 2.76
CA ARG A 16 -23.18 22.01 1.48
C ARG A 16 -23.46 20.54 1.70
N GLU A 17 -24.68 20.10 1.39
CA GLU A 17 -25.00 18.69 1.33
C GLU A 17 -24.12 18.01 0.27
N LEU A 18 -23.42 16.95 0.68
CA LEU A 18 -22.61 16.14 -0.23
C LEU A 18 -23.49 15.01 -0.76
N ASN A 19 -23.66 14.95 -2.07
CA ASN A 19 -24.24 13.79 -2.72
C ASN A 19 -23.16 12.71 -2.87
N TYR A 20 -23.16 11.71 -1.98
CA TYR A 20 -22.10 10.72 -1.97
C TYR A 20 -22.10 9.81 -3.22
N ASP A 21 -23.23 9.71 -3.91
CA ASP A 21 -23.37 8.92 -5.13
C ASP A 21 -22.60 9.51 -6.32
N GLU A 22 -22.20 10.78 -6.24
CA GLU A 22 -21.39 11.46 -7.25
C GLU A 22 -19.88 11.22 -7.08
N PHE A 23 -19.44 10.68 -5.93
CA PHE A 23 -18.02 10.37 -5.73
C PHE A 23 -17.63 9.10 -6.50
N PRO A 24 -16.48 9.11 -7.19
CA PRO A 24 -15.98 7.93 -7.85
C PRO A 24 -15.66 6.84 -6.80
N VAL A 25 -16.26 5.66 -6.99
CA VAL A 25 -15.97 4.46 -6.20
C VAL A 25 -15.08 3.56 -7.03
N TYR A 26 -13.87 3.28 -6.54
CA TYR A 26 -12.98 2.31 -7.17
C TYR A 26 -13.46 0.88 -6.90
N THR A 27 -13.52 0.10 -7.96
CA THR A 27 -13.92 -1.31 -7.96
C THR A 27 -12.70 -2.22 -8.06
N THR A 28 -12.88 -3.52 -7.82
CA THR A 28 -11.82 -4.52 -8.09
C THR A 28 -11.30 -4.42 -9.52
N LYS A 29 -12.20 -4.17 -10.50
CA LYS A 29 -11.84 -4.06 -11.91
C LYS A 29 -10.90 -2.90 -12.18
N ASP A 30 -11.06 -1.77 -11.48
CA ASP A 30 -10.15 -0.63 -11.63
C ASP A 30 -8.72 -0.99 -11.24
N TYR A 31 -8.55 -1.77 -10.18
CA TYR A 31 -7.24 -2.22 -9.71
C TYR A 31 -6.64 -3.29 -10.65
N GLU A 32 -7.45 -4.23 -11.12
CA GLU A 32 -7.03 -5.20 -12.14
C GLU A 32 -6.57 -4.51 -13.42
N ASP A 33 -7.29 -3.50 -13.89
CA ASP A 33 -6.93 -2.72 -15.08
C ASP A 33 -5.63 -1.94 -14.90
N ARG A 34 -5.34 -1.45 -13.69
CA ARG A 34 -4.07 -0.79 -13.40
C ARG A 34 -2.91 -1.78 -13.46
N ILE A 35 -3.10 -2.99 -12.94
CA ILE A 35 -2.09 -4.05 -12.98
C ILE A 35 -1.89 -4.56 -14.42
N GLU A 36 -2.96 -4.72 -15.19
CA GLU A 36 -2.86 -5.09 -16.60
C GLU A 36 -2.12 -4.02 -17.41
N LYS A 37 -2.49 -2.75 -17.24
CA LYS A 37 -1.78 -1.62 -17.88
C LYS A 37 -0.31 -1.57 -17.50
N PHE A 38 0.00 -1.86 -16.23
CA PHE A 38 1.38 -1.94 -15.76
C PHE A 38 2.16 -3.02 -16.52
N TRP A 39 1.66 -4.27 -16.55
CA TRP A 39 2.35 -5.37 -17.23
C TRP A 39 2.43 -5.23 -18.75
N ASN A 40 1.50 -4.49 -19.37
CA ASN A 40 1.51 -4.18 -20.79
C ASN A 40 2.44 -3.01 -21.14
N HIS A 41 3.07 -2.36 -20.17
CA HIS A 41 4.00 -1.27 -20.43
C HIS A 41 5.33 -1.81 -20.98
N PRO A 42 5.93 -1.19 -22.03
CA PRO A 42 7.19 -1.67 -22.61
C PRO A 42 8.33 -1.80 -21.60
N ASP A 43 8.43 -0.84 -20.67
CA ASP A 43 9.49 -0.83 -19.65
C ASP A 43 9.38 -1.98 -18.64
N THR A 44 8.27 -2.71 -18.60
CA THR A 44 8.09 -3.87 -17.72
C THR A 44 8.20 -5.20 -18.46
N ALA A 45 8.48 -5.19 -19.76
CA ALA A 45 8.40 -6.38 -20.61
C ALA A 45 9.34 -7.52 -20.19
N ASP A 46 10.50 -7.17 -19.64
CA ASP A 46 11.56 -8.10 -19.26
C ASP A 46 11.44 -8.61 -17.81
N PHE A 47 10.67 -7.91 -16.96
CA PHE A 47 10.51 -8.32 -15.56
C PHE A 47 9.57 -9.52 -15.42
N SER A 48 10.02 -10.53 -14.68
CA SER A 48 9.20 -11.68 -14.29
C SER A 48 8.37 -11.35 -13.04
N THR A 49 8.91 -10.51 -12.18
CA THR A 49 8.34 -10.13 -10.89
C THR A 49 8.68 -8.68 -10.60
N VAL A 50 7.76 -7.95 -9.96
CA VAL A 50 7.99 -6.59 -9.48
C VAL A 50 7.67 -6.53 -8.00
N VAL A 51 8.63 -6.02 -7.22
CA VAL A 51 8.50 -5.77 -5.79
C VAL A 51 8.29 -4.28 -5.60
N ILE A 52 7.25 -3.92 -4.84
CA ILE A 52 6.81 -2.54 -4.67
C ILE A 52 6.85 -2.24 -3.18
N TYR A 53 7.76 -1.35 -2.80
CA TYR A 53 7.89 -0.87 -1.45
C TYR A 53 7.04 0.39 -1.24
N ALA A 54 6.45 0.50 -0.05
CA ALA A 54 5.83 1.71 0.40
C ALA A 54 5.94 1.90 1.93
N ASP A 55 6.10 3.15 2.33
CA ASP A 55 5.93 3.70 3.67
C ASP A 55 4.99 4.91 3.59
N ARG A 56 4.98 5.78 4.59
CA ARG A 56 4.14 6.98 4.61
C ARG A 56 4.42 7.91 3.43
N GLU A 57 5.69 8.06 3.06
CA GLU A 57 6.18 8.92 1.99
C GLU A 57 5.88 8.33 0.61
N HIS A 58 5.93 7.01 0.50
CA HIS A 58 5.76 6.27 -0.75
C HIS A 58 4.44 5.49 -0.84
N PHE A 59 3.47 5.76 0.05
CA PHE A 59 2.22 5.00 0.19
C PHE A 59 1.48 4.81 -1.14
N SER A 60 1.55 5.83 -2.01
CA SER A 60 0.90 5.83 -3.32
C SER A 60 1.34 4.69 -4.24
N ASN A 61 2.56 4.15 -4.05
CA ASN A 61 3.08 3.04 -4.83
C ASN A 61 2.20 1.80 -4.70
N ILE A 62 1.81 1.44 -3.47
CA ILE A 62 0.94 0.28 -3.21
C ILE A 62 -0.53 0.68 -3.35
N HIS A 63 -0.92 1.84 -2.81
CA HIS A 63 -2.31 2.31 -2.83
C HIS A 63 -2.87 2.41 -4.26
N TYR A 64 -2.05 2.78 -5.24
CA TYR A 64 -2.48 2.80 -6.64
C TYR A 64 -2.93 1.43 -7.14
N PHE A 65 -2.25 0.35 -6.77
CA PHE A 65 -2.55 -1.00 -7.26
C PHE A 65 -3.62 -1.73 -6.43
N THR A 66 -3.83 -1.37 -5.17
CA THR A 66 -4.66 -2.18 -4.25
C THR A 66 -5.73 -1.39 -3.51
N GLY A 67 -5.62 -0.06 -3.45
CA GLY A 67 -6.44 0.79 -2.56
C GLY A 67 -6.06 0.67 -1.08
N TYR A 68 -5.04 -0.12 -0.74
CA TYR A 68 -4.51 -0.22 0.62
C TYR A 68 -3.68 1.02 0.97
N ASP A 69 -4.01 1.68 2.07
CA ASP A 69 -3.23 2.77 2.65
C ASP A 69 -2.27 2.19 3.69
N VAL A 70 -0.97 2.39 3.47
CA VAL A 70 0.14 1.89 4.33
C VAL A 70 0.21 2.64 5.67
N ARG A 71 -0.53 3.76 5.82
CA ARG A 71 -0.59 4.57 7.04
C ARG A 71 0.81 5.02 7.47
N TRP A 72 1.20 4.68 8.69
CA TRP A 72 2.48 5.03 9.31
C TRP A 72 3.44 3.84 9.39
N GLU A 73 3.04 2.69 8.82
CA GLU A 73 3.83 1.47 8.79
C GLU A 73 4.61 1.36 7.47
N GLU A 74 5.24 0.21 7.26
CA GLU A 74 5.85 -0.16 5.98
C GLU A 74 5.05 -1.31 5.34
N SER A 75 5.17 -1.47 4.04
CA SER A 75 4.55 -2.59 3.33
C SER A 75 5.30 -2.92 2.04
N ILE A 76 5.18 -4.19 1.63
CA ILE A 76 5.67 -4.67 0.34
C ILE A 76 4.51 -5.30 -0.42
N LEU A 77 4.33 -4.92 -1.67
CA LEU A 77 3.48 -5.63 -2.63
C LEU A 77 4.38 -6.34 -3.64
N VAL A 78 4.20 -7.65 -3.81
CA VAL A 78 4.83 -8.44 -4.87
C VAL A 78 3.79 -8.71 -5.94
N LEU A 79 4.08 -8.32 -7.17
CA LEU A 79 3.29 -8.65 -8.35
C LEU A 79 4.14 -9.58 -9.22
N ASN A 80 3.63 -10.76 -9.56
CA ASN A 80 4.30 -11.63 -10.51
C ASN A 80 3.55 -11.77 -11.83
N ARG A 81 4.28 -12.10 -12.89
CA ARG A 81 3.73 -12.19 -14.24
C ARG A 81 2.75 -13.35 -14.44
N ASN A 82 2.75 -14.32 -13.52
CA ASN A 82 1.79 -15.42 -13.48
C ASN A 82 0.46 -15.04 -12.80
N GLY A 83 0.32 -13.80 -12.34
CA GLY A 83 -0.91 -13.28 -11.73
C GLY A 83 -1.01 -13.46 -10.22
N LYS A 84 -0.05 -14.12 -9.55
CA LYS A 84 -0.01 -14.16 -8.09
C LYS A 84 0.44 -12.81 -7.52
N ARG A 85 -0.13 -12.47 -6.37
CA ARG A 85 0.09 -11.20 -5.68
C ARG A 85 0.22 -11.45 -4.19
N LEU A 86 1.21 -10.83 -3.55
CA LEU A 86 1.42 -10.90 -2.11
C LEU A 86 1.50 -9.48 -1.56
N LEU A 87 0.72 -9.17 -0.53
CA LEU A 87 0.84 -7.95 0.25
C LEU A 87 1.36 -8.29 1.65
N ILE A 88 2.56 -7.82 1.96
CA ILE A 88 3.18 -7.95 3.28
C ILE A 88 2.96 -6.65 4.03
N VAL A 89 2.34 -6.73 5.20
CA VAL A 89 1.92 -5.57 6.00
C VAL A 89 2.48 -5.60 7.42
N GLY A 90 2.49 -4.44 8.08
CA GLY A 90 2.64 -4.33 9.53
C GLY A 90 1.34 -4.66 10.27
N SER A 91 1.35 -4.44 11.59
CA SER A 91 0.26 -4.81 12.50
C SER A 91 -1.01 -4.01 12.21
N GLU A 92 -0.91 -2.69 11.98
CA GLU A 92 -2.06 -1.85 11.66
C GLU A 92 -2.65 -2.25 10.30
N GLY A 93 -1.79 -2.63 9.35
CA GLY A 93 -2.19 -3.03 8.01
C GLY A 93 -3.19 -4.19 7.94
N ILE A 94 -3.20 -5.09 8.92
CA ILE A 94 -4.12 -6.24 8.98
C ILE A 94 -5.60 -5.82 9.04
N ASP A 95 -5.90 -4.69 9.66
CA ASP A 95 -7.28 -4.18 9.71
C ASP A 95 -7.66 -3.44 8.42
N TYR A 96 -6.70 -2.76 7.79
CA TYR A 96 -6.95 -1.97 6.58
C TYR A 96 -7.03 -2.83 5.33
N VAL A 97 -6.28 -3.93 5.27
CA VAL A 97 -6.28 -4.84 4.11
C VAL A 97 -7.65 -5.51 3.91
N GLN A 98 -8.50 -5.58 4.94
CA GLN A 98 -9.87 -6.11 4.82
C GLN A 98 -10.76 -5.28 3.87
N LYS A 99 -10.35 -4.05 3.55
CA LYS A 99 -11.04 -3.18 2.58
C LYS A 99 -10.51 -3.34 1.16
N VAL A 100 -9.43 -4.09 0.96
CA VAL A 100 -8.87 -4.39 -0.36
C VAL A 100 -9.75 -5.42 -1.03
N THR A 101 -10.23 -5.10 -2.23
CA THR A 101 -11.12 -5.98 -2.99
C THR A 101 -10.39 -6.78 -4.06
N LEU A 102 -9.08 -6.52 -4.23
CA LEU A 102 -8.21 -7.25 -5.15
C LEU A 102 -7.86 -8.62 -4.58
N ASP A 103 -7.91 -9.66 -5.40
CA ASP A 103 -7.44 -11.00 -5.01
C ASP A 103 -5.92 -11.00 -4.87
N LEU A 104 -5.46 -11.21 -3.63
CA LEU A 104 -4.06 -11.27 -3.22
C LEU A 104 -3.91 -12.03 -1.90
N ASP A 105 -2.74 -12.63 -1.71
CA ASP A 105 -2.33 -13.21 -0.43
C ASP A 105 -1.81 -12.11 0.50
N VAL A 106 -2.03 -12.26 1.82
CA VAL A 106 -1.62 -11.28 2.84
C VAL A 106 -0.74 -11.95 3.89
N GLU A 107 0.40 -11.35 4.19
CA GLU A 107 1.31 -11.80 5.24
C GLU A 107 1.62 -10.67 6.23
N LEU A 108 1.75 -11.01 7.52
CA LEU A 108 2.14 -10.08 8.57
C LEU A 108 3.66 -10.14 8.77
N TYR A 109 4.33 -8.99 8.64
CA TYR A 109 5.74 -8.85 8.99
C TYR A 109 5.91 -7.77 10.06
N ARG A 110 6.14 -8.19 11.32
CA ARG A 110 6.13 -7.27 12.46
C ARG A 110 7.21 -6.20 12.42
N SER A 111 8.30 -6.42 11.69
CA SER A 111 9.34 -5.40 11.50
C SER A 111 8.87 -4.21 10.67
N PHE A 112 7.74 -4.33 9.96
CA PHE A 112 7.09 -3.21 9.28
C PHE A 112 6.14 -2.43 10.19
N SER A 113 5.85 -2.93 11.39
CA SER A 113 4.99 -2.26 12.34
C SER A 113 5.70 -1.07 13.01
N LEU A 114 4.91 -0.21 13.66
CA LEU A 114 5.46 0.94 14.40
C LEU A 114 6.50 0.54 15.46
N GLN A 115 7.47 1.42 15.66
CA GLN A 115 8.50 1.24 16.69
C GLN A 115 7.89 1.08 18.08
N GLY A 116 8.47 0.18 18.88
CA GLY A 116 8.01 -0.09 20.25
C GLY A 116 6.87 -1.11 20.35
N GLN A 117 6.38 -1.65 19.23
CA GLN A 117 5.50 -2.82 19.24
C GLN A 117 6.29 -4.12 19.52
N PRO A 118 5.66 -5.16 20.10
CA PRO A 118 6.30 -6.44 20.30
C PRO A 118 6.77 -7.04 18.98
N ALA A 119 8.08 -7.32 18.87
CA ALA A 119 8.62 -8.13 17.79
C ALA A 119 8.39 -9.62 18.09
N ASP A 120 8.20 -10.41 17.05
CA ASP A 120 8.24 -11.87 17.12
C ASP A 120 9.28 -12.44 16.13
N ASN A 121 9.44 -13.76 16.15
CA ASN A 121 10.28 -14.48 15.19
C ASN A 121 9.55 -14.61 13.83
N SER A 122 9.14 -13.48 13.24
CA SER A 122 8.61 -13.44 11.88
C SER A 122 9.59 -14.13 10.92
N GLN A 123 9.06 -14.86 9.94
CA GLN A 123 9.88 -15.40 8.86
C GLN A 123 10.65 -14.27 8.15
N SER A 124 11.78 -14.60 7.53
CA SER A 124 12.49 -13.63 6.71
C SER A 124 11.63 -13.20 5.51
N LEU A 125 11.77 -11.96 5.05
CA LEU A 125 11.09 -11.49 3.84
C LEU A 125 11.36 -12.41 2.63
N SER A 126 12.58 -12.92 2.51
CA SER A 126 12.95 -13.88 1.47
C SER A 126 12.14 -15.16 1.53
N GLU A 127 11.85 -15.68 2.73
CA GLU A 127 11.04 -16.89 2.90
C GLU A 127 9.56 -16.62 2.61
N MET A 128 9.03 -15.46 3.04
CA MET A 128 7.66 -15.05 2.75
C MET A 128 7.42 -14.87 1.24
N MET A 129 8.38 -14.28 0.52
CA MET A 129 8.24 -13.98 -0.91
C MET A 129 8.62 -15.15 -1.83
N LYS A 130 9.21 -16.24 -1.32
CA LYS A 130 9.83 -17.30 -2.13
C LYS A 130 8.91 -17.89 -3.20
N ASP A 131 7.63 -18.02 -2.92
CA ASP A 131 6.63 -18.64 -3.81
C ASP A 131 5.99 -17.63 -4.79
N TYR A 132 6.34 -16.35 -4.65
CA TYR A 132 5.86 -15.24 -5.47
C TYR A 132 6.95 -14.72 -6.42
N ILE A 133 8.23 -14.84 -6.06
CA ILE A 133 9.35 -14.49 -6.93
C ILE A 133 9.55 -15.56 -8.02
N LEU A 134 9.46 -15.14 -9.28
CA LEU A 134 9.75 -15.98 -10.45
C LEU A 134 11.21 -15.88 -10.86
N ILE A 135 11.73 -16.94 -11.49
CA ILE A 135 13.05 -16.90 -12.15
C ILE A 135 13.00 -15.89 -13.31
N GLY A 136 13.94 -14.94 -13.32
CA GLY A 136 14.04 -13.88 -14.33
C GLY A 136 14.40 -12.54 -13.71
N ASP A 137 14.21 -11.46 -14.46
CA ASP A 137 14.54 -10.12 -14.00
C ASP A 137 13.51 -9.60 -12.99
N LEU A 138 14.02 -8.94 -11.94
CA LEU A 138 13.23 -8.37 -10.86
C LEU A 138 13.13 -6.85 -11.02
N GLY A 139 11.92 -6.32 -11.09
CA GLY A 139 11.68 -4.88 -10.98
C GLY A 139 11.50 -4.45 -9.52
N LEU A 140 11.93 -3.23 -9.19
CA LEU A 140 11.73 -2.61 -7.87
C LEU A 140 11.09 -1.23 -8.03
N ILE A 141 10.05 -0.95 -7.26
CA ILE A 141 9.40 0.37 -7.16
C ILE A 141 9.47 0.84 -5.72
N GLY A 142 9.93 2.07 -5.51
CA GLY A 142 10.11 2.67 -4.18
C GLY A 142 11.51 2.47 -3.61
N PHE A 143 11.82 3.25 -2.57
CA PHE A 143 13.09 3.20 -1.87
C PHE A 143 12.91 3.71 -0.45
N LYS A 144 13.83 3.33 0.44
CA LYS A 144 14.00 3.94 1.75
C LYS A 144 15.49 4.11 2.02
N THR A 145 15.88 5.33 2.32
CA THR A 145 17.26 5.62 2.74
C THR A 145 17.36 5.45 4.25
N TYR A 146 18.40 4.77 4.70
CA TYR A 146 18.81 4.75 6.09
C TYR A 146 20.06 5.60 6.21
N ASP A 147 20.04 6.56 7.13
CA ASP A 147 21.22 7.34 7.55
C ASP A 147 22.01 6.60 8.63
#